data_AF-A0A9W9VUC0-F1
#
_entry.id   AF-A0A9W9VUC0-F1
#
_cell.length_a   1.000
_cell.length_b   1.000
_cell.length_c   1.000
_cell.angle_alpha   90.00
_cell.angle_beta   90.00
_cell.angle_gamma   90.00
#
_symmetry.space_group_name_H-M   'P 1'
#
loop_
_entity.id
_entity.type
_entity.pdbx_description
1 polymer ?
#
loop_
_entity_poly.entity_id
_entity_poly.type
_entity_poly.pdbx_seq_one_letter_code
_entity_poly.pdbx_strand_id
1 'polypeptide(L)'
;MRISGLFQLFRFSLCLAAAVPSVATAVGKPSNQEISRQDLSGIVSQILKSMEAHDPGVLPLATVYKATENSHAASLAMMTSWRTIVKAESPSLLAIDTEQGSAFFITDISEGNGKTEAILRGRVKVVDQRITELELFINRSRGDDGYAFSATELSENYKVLMSPPKNREKASRTELEAIGAAAWDSSDSLSVSVGDNCQFTEVGATIIDTGTYGNDSTAPLTCSWSSTRPTDLNARTSLVIDEELGFIVTNGVVQGKVYPYYGNISTFIPDSMTSAQEAQEVWFAQVKSQGNVTLVSSTEATGENFEVLQFYDNALQALQFHVFLSGPNMTSSWV
;
A
#
# COMPACT_ATOMS: atom_id res chain seq x y z
N MET A 1 8.81 -11.61 -39.92
CA MET A 1 10.20 -12.10 -40.08
C MET A 1 10.28 -13.44 -39.36
N ARG A 2 10.16 -14.54 -40.11
CA ARG A 2 10.16 -15.93 -39.59
C ARG A 2 11.56 -16.51 -39.79
N ILE A 3 12.14 -17.10 -38.75
CA ILE A 3 13.27 -18.01 -38.90
C ILE A 3 12.91 -19.33 -38.22
N SER A 4 12.55 -20.30 -39.06
CA SER A 4 12.57 -21.72 -38.77
C SER A 4 14.01 -22.22 -38.87
N GLY A 5 14.46 -23.01 -37.91
CA GLY A 5 15.80 -23.62 -37.89
C GLY A 5 15.74 -25.04 -37.38
N LEU A 6 15.44 -25.96 -38.29
CA LEU A 6 15.47 -27.41 -38.14
C LEU A 6 16.94 -27.88 -38.17
N PHE A 7 17.43 -28.56 -37.14
CA PHE A 7 18.60 -29.45 -37.26
C PHE A 7 18.42 -30.67 -36.36
N GLN A 8 17.93 -31.75 -36.95
CA GLN A 8 18.04 -33.11 -36.43
C GLN A 8 19.44 -33.64 -36.73
N LEU A 9 20.16 -34.09 -35.71
CA LEU A 9 21.31 -34.98 -35.85
C LEU A 9 21.10 -36.18 -34.93
N PHE A 10 20.82 -37.32 -35.56
CA PHE A 10 20.85 -38.65 -34.96
C PHE A 10 22.26 -38.94 -34.41
N ARG A 11 22.34 -39.30 -33.12
CA ARG A 11 23.46 -40.08 -32.58
C ARG A 11 22.91 -41.25 -31.79
N PHE A 12 23.14 -42.45 -32.33
CA PHE A 12 23.08 -43.70 -31.61
C PHE A 12 24.23 -43.71 -30.58
N SER A 13 23.90 -43.72 -29.30
CA SER A 13 24.83 -44.08 -28.21
C SER A 13 24.25 -45.26 -27.44
N LEU A 14 24.98 -46.36 -27.50
CA LEU A 14 24.77 -47.58 -26.73
C LEU A 14 25.27 -47.31 -25.29
N CYS A 15 24.37 -47.03 -24.35
CA CYS A 15 24.73 -46.85 -22.94
C CYS A 15 24.48 -48.14 -22.17
N LEU A 16 25.57 -48.65 -21.59
CA LEU A 16 25.64 -49.74 -20.63
C LEU A 16 24.77 -49.42 -19.40
N ALA A 17 23.80 -50.27 -19.09
CA ALA A 17 22.97 -50.15 -17.90
C ALA A 17 23.77 -50.57 -16.65
N ALA A 18 24.36 -49.61 -15.95
CA ALA A 18 24.82 -49.80 -14.57
C ALA A 18 23.61 -49.57 -13.64
N ALA A 19 23.22 -50.61 -12.90
CA ALA A 19 22.19 -50.51 -11.87
C ALA A 19 22.70 -49.65 -10.71
N VAL A 20 22.33 -48.38 -10.71
CA VAL A 20 22.56 -47.47 -9.58
C VAL A 20 21.48 -47.76 -8.54
N PRO A 21 21.82 -48.04 -7.27
CA PRO A 21 20.82 -48.18 -6.22
C PRO A 21 20.05 -46.87 -6.09
N SER A 22 18.74 -46.96 -6.35
CA SER A 22 17.80 -45.86 -6.17
C SER A 22 17.70 -45.57 -4.68
N VAL A 23 18.51 -44.64 -4.18
CA VAL A 23 18.30 -44.05 -2.86
C VAL A 23 17.01 -43.27 -2.99
N ALA A 24 15.92 -43.83 -2.48
CA ALA A 24 14.68 -43.12 -2.27
C ALA A 24 14.99 -41.98 -1.30
N THR A 25 15.27 -40.80 -1.83
CA THR A 25 15.18 -39.55 -1.08
C THR A 25 13.75 -39.48 -0.60
N ALA A 26 13.57 -39.69 0.71
CA ALA A 26 12.34 -39.34 1.38
C ALA A 26 12.13 -37.84 1.12
N VAL A 27 11.27 -37.53 0.15
CA VAL A 27 10.69 -36.21 0.01
C VAL A 27 9.92 -36.02 1.31
N GLY A 28 10.54 -35.33 2.26
CA GLY A 28 9.87 -34.90 3.47
C GLY A 28 8.61 -34.20 3.03
N LYS A 29 7.46 -34.63 3.58
CA LYS A 29 6.24 -33.83 3.51
C LYS A 29 6.64 -32.39 3.85
N PRO A 30 6.22 -31.38 3.08
CA PRO A 30 6.39 -30.00 3.53
C PRO A 30 5.78 -29.95 4.92
N SER A 31 6.61 -29.66 5.93
CA SER A 31 6.07 -29.35 7.23
C SER A 31 5.22 -28.10 7.00
N ASN A 32 3.92 -28.18 7.24
CA ASN A 32 3.09 -27.01 7.47
C ASN A 32 3.65 -26.30 8.72
N GLN A 33 4.80 -25.66 8.59
CA GLN A 33 5.25 -24.69 9.57
C GLN A 33 4.34 -23.50 9.37
N GLU A 34 3.42 -23.33 10.31
CA GLU A 34 2.66 -22.11 10.45
C GLU A 34 3.66 -20.94 10.50
N ILE A 35 3.45 -19.96 9.63
CA ILE A 35 4.32 -18.79 9.55
C ILE A 35 4.05 -17.89 10.75
N SER A 36 5.08 -17.59 11.53
CA SER A 36 4.94 -16.76 12.72
C SER A 36 5.01 -15.27 12.37
N ARG A 37 4.54 -14.41 13.28
CA ARG A 37 4.73 -12.95 13.16
C ARG A 37 6.20 -12.57 13.09
N GLN A 38 7.06 -13.29 13.81
CA GLN A 38 8.50 -13.06 13.81
C GLN A 38 9.12 -13.40 12.44
N ASP A 39 8.64 -14.45 11.77
CA ASP A 39 9.10 -14.82 10.43
C ASP A 39 8.74 -13.75 9.41
N LEU A 40 7.47 -13.28 9.42
CA LEU A 40 7.01 -12.22 8.53
C LEU A 40 7.75 -10.89 8.76
N SER A 41 7.97 -10.51 10.02
CA SER A 41 8.78 -9.33 10.37
C SER A 41 10.24 -9.47 9.91
N GLY A 42 10.81 -10.67 10.03
CA GLY A 42 12.14 -10.99 9.52
C GLY A 42 12.24 -10.83 8.00
N ILE A 43 11.23 -11.29 7.25
CA ILE A 43 11.14 -11.12 5.80
C ILE A 43 11.07 -9.63 5.43
N VAL A 44 10.22 -8.83 6.08
CA VAL A 44 10.14 -7.38 5.83
C VAL A 44 11.51 -6.72 6.09
N SER A 45 12.16 -7.08 7.20
CA SER A 45 13.49 -6.57 7.52
C SER A 45 14.54 -6.96 6.46
N GLN A 46 14.44 -8.17 5.90
CA GLN A 46 15.32 -8.64 4.84
C GLN A 46 15.09 -7.89 3.53
N ILE A 47 13.83 -7.58 3.20
CA ILE A 47 13.46 -6.75 2.04
C ILE A 47 14.14 -5.39 2.14
N LEU A 48 13.94 -4.66 3.25
CA LEU A 48 14.52 -3.34 3.46
C LEU A 48 16.05 -3.35 3.40
N LYS A 49 16.70 -4.31 4.07
CA LYS A 49 18.16 -4.47 4.02
C LYS A 49 18.67 -4.82 2.61
N SER A 50 17.92 -5.61 1.85
CA SER A 50 18.28 -5.94 0.46
C SER A 50 18.24 -4.70 -0.44
N MET A 51 17.32 -3.77 -0.18
CA MET A 51 17.22 -2.50 -0.90
C MET A 51 18.43 -1.62 -0.58
N GLU A 52 18.80 -1.46 0.70
CA GLU A 52 20.02 -0.71 1.07
C GLU A 52 21.30 -1.31 0.48
N ALA A 53 21.38 -2.65 0.43
CA ALA A 53 22.51 -3.38 -0.14
C ALA A 53 22.51 -3.40 -1.68
N HIS A 54 21.47 -2.87 -2.32
CA HIS A 54 21.25 -2.96 -3.78
C HIS A 54 21.30 -4.39 -4.33
N ASP A 55 20.92 -5.38 -3.50
CA ASP A 55 21.02 -6.80 -3.82
C ASP A 55 19.70 -7.53 -3.57
N PRO A 56 18.76 -7.53 -4.54
CA PRO A 56 17.53 -8.30 -4.41
C PRO A 56 17.75 -9.82 -4.46
N GLY A 57 18.95 -10.28 -4.84
CA GLY A 57 19.28 -11.70 -4.99
C GLY A 57 19.38 -12.45 -3.66
N VAL A 58 19.53 -11.74 -2.54
CA VAL A 58 19.56 -12.33 -1.20
C VAL A 58 18.17 -12.69 -0.67
N LEU A 59 17.10 -12.26 -1.35
CA LEU A 59 15.74 -12.51 -0.89
C LEU A 59 15.31 -13.97 -1.12
N PRO A 60 14.53 -14.55 -0.18
CA PRO A 60 14.01 -15.90 -0.34
C PRO A 60 12.81 -15.87 -1.30
N LEU A 61 13.04 -15.66 -2.58
CA LEU A 61 11.96 -15.60 -3.58
C LEU A 61 11.44 -17.01 -3.90
N ALA A 62 10.15 -17.12 -4.14
CA ALA A 62 9.58 -18.31 -4.75
C ALA A 62 10.13 -18.50 -6.17
N THR A 63 10.08 -19.72 -6.71
CA THR A 63 10.55 -20.01 -8.08
C THR A 63 9.84 -19.14 -9.11
N VAL A 64 8.58 -18.82 -8.86
CA VAL A 64 7.79 -17.83 -9.59
C VAL A 64 7.17 -16.91 -8.55
N TYR A 65 7.40 -15.62 -8.70
CA TYR A 65 6.84 -14.57 -7.83
C TYR A 65 6.25 -13.46 -8.69
N LYS A 66 5.34 -12.67 -8.10
CA LYS A 66 4.77 -11.46 -8.70
C LYS A 66 5.26 -10.24 -7.95
N ALA A 67 5.67 -9.19 -8.66
CA ALA A 67 6.08 -7.97 -8.01
C ALA A 67 5.70 -6.71 -8.80
N THR A 68 5.39 -5.64 -8.07
CA THR A 68 5.11 -4.31 -8.63
C THR A 68 5.78 -3.21 -7.83
N GLU A 69 6.18 -2.15 -8.52
CA GLU A 69 6.57 -0.86 -7.92
C GLU A 69 5.67 0.22 -8.52
N ASN A 70 4.98 0.98 -7.67
CA ASN A 70 4.00 2.00 -8.08
C ASN A 70 2.97 1.46 -9.09
N SER A 71 2.45 0.25 -8.83
CA SER A 71 1.49 -0.47 -9.69
C SER A 71 2.04 -0.97 -11.03
N HIS A 72 3.32 -0.74 -11.33
CA HIS A 72 4.01 -1.25 -12.51
C HIS A 72 4.70 -2.59 -12.21
N ALA A 73 4.36 -3.62 -12.97
CA ALA A 73 5.03 -4.92 -12.87
C ALA A 73 6.51 -4.80 -13.27
N ALA A 74 7.39 -5.28 -12.40
CA ALA A 74 8.84 -5.27 -12.63
C ALA A 74 9.53 -6.42 -11.88
N SER A 75 10.68 -6.84 -12.40
CA SER A 75 11.58 -7.68 -11.60
C SER A 75 12.27 -6.83 -10.52
N LEU A 76 12.59 -7.41 -9.37
CA LEU A 76 13.17 -6.63 -8.25
C LEU A 76 14.48 -5.93 -8.64
N ALA A 77 15.32 -6.56 -9.49
CA ALA A 77 16.56 -5.97 -9.99
C ALA A 77 16.37 -4.78 -10.96
N MET A 78 15.15 -4.57 -11.45
CA MET A 78 14.78 -3.44 -12.31
C MET A 78 14.08 -2.32 -11.55
N MET A 79 13.48 -2.62 -10.39
CA MET A 79 12.79 -1.64 -9.58
C MET A 79 13.74 -0.54 -9.09
N THR A 80 13.20 0.66 -8.97
CA THR A 80 13.91 1.86 -8.50
C THR A 80 14.36 1.67 -7.07
N SER A 81 13.55 1.02 -6.25
CA SER A 81 13.81 0.70 -4.84
C SER A 81 15.21 0.11 -4.60
N TRP A 82 15.65 -0.85 -5.41
CA TRP A 82 16.98 -1.48 -5.28
C TRP A 82 18.12 -0.69 -5.93
N ARG A 83 17.84 0.44 -6.56
CA ARG A 83 18.83 1.29 -7.25
C ARG A 83 19.09 2.59 -6.51
N THR A 84 18.08 3.12 -5.83
CA THR A 84 18.11 4.47 -5.29
C THR A 84 18.10 4.50 -3.77
N ILE A 85 17.48 3.53 -3.10
CA ILE A 85 17.42 3.50 -1.64
C ILE A 85 18.81 3.26 -1.08
N VAL A 86 19.31 4.20 -0.29
CA VAL A 86 20.61 4.09 0.40
C VAL A 86 20.44 3.88 1.90
N LYS A 87 19.23 4.08 2.42
CA LYS A 87 18.86 3.87 3.81
C LYS A 87 17.35 3.63 3.92
N ALA A 88 16.96 2.69 4.75
CA ALA A 88 15.59 2.41 5.14
C ALA A 88 15.54 2.22 6.67
N GLU A 89 14.63 2.94 7.32
CA GLU A 89 14.43 2.74 8.75
C GLU A 89 13.68 1.44 9.04
N SER A 90 13.54 1.09 10.32
CA SER A 90 12.57 0.05 10.68
C SER A 90 11.16 0.51 10.33
N PRO A 91 10.21 -0.42 10.04
CA PRO A 91 8.84 -0.03 9.75
C PRO A 91 8.21 0.80 10.88
N SER A 92 7.71 1.98 10.54
CA SER A 92 6.86 2.79 11.41
C SER A 92 5.47 2.17 11.58
N LEU A 93 4.97 1.49 10.53
CA LEU A 93 3.83 0.58 10.59
C LEU A 93 4.26 -0.83 10.21
N LEU A 94 3.80 -1.84 10.93
CA LEU A 94 3.90 -3.23 10.50
C LEU A 94 2.65 -4.02 10.90
N ALA A 95 1.74 -4.21 9.95
CA ALA A 95 0.58 -5.08 10.10
C ALA A 95 0.93 -6.49 9.61
N ILE A 96 0.58 -7.50 10.40
CA ILE A 96 0.95 -8.90 10.13
C ILE A 96 -0.29 -9.80 10.19
N ASP A 97 -0.52 -10.54 9.11
CA ASP A 97 -1.55 -11.57 8.99
C ASP A 97 -0.89 -12.94 8.82
N THR A 98 -0.82 -13.71 9.90
CA THR A 98 -0.24 -15.06 9.90
C THR A 98 -1.12 -16.09 9.20
N GLU A 99 -2.43 -15.86 9.12
CA GLU A 99 -3.36 -16.78 8.45
C GLU A 99 -3.18 -16.70 6.93
N GLN A 100 -3.00 -15.48 6.40
CA GLN A 100 -2.74 -15.27 4.97
C GLN A 100 -1.25 -15.31 4.60
N GLY A 101 -0.36 -15.44 5.57
CA GLY A 101 1.09 -15.34 5.37
C GLY A 101 1.49 -14.02 4.74
N SER A 102 0.85 -12.92 5.14
CA SER A 102 1.04 -11.61 4.53
C SER A 102 1.40 -10.54 5.56
N ALA A 103 2.16 -9.54 5.13
CA ALA A 103 2.47 -8.38 5.95
C ALA A 103 2.40 -7.11 5.12
N PHE A 104 2.01 -6.01 5.77
CA PHE A 104 2.03 -4.68 5.20
C PHE A 104 2.89 -3.79 6.08
N PHE A 105 3.75 -2.98 5.45
CA PHE A 105 4.71 -2.14 6.15
C PHE A 105 4.76 -0.75 5.54
N ILE A 106 5.10 0.23 6.38
CA ILE A 106 5.37 1.61 5.97
C ILE A 106 6.61 2.08 6.72
N THR A 107 7.56 2.67 6.00
CA THR A 107 8.80 3.20 6.55
C THR A 107 9.26 4.42 5.77
N ASP A 108 10.01 5.31 6.42
CA ASP A 108 10.73 6.36 5.75
C ASP A 108 12.06 5.83 5.19
N ILE A 109 12.43 6.36 4.02
CA ILE A 109 13.62 5.95 3.28
C ILE A 109 14.39 7.17 2.80
N SER A 110 15.69 6.98 2.60
CA SER A 110 16.55 7.92 1.89
C SER A 110 16.90 7.38 0.51
N GLU A 111 16.69 8.20 -0.52
CA GLU A 111 17.15 7.91 -1.88
C GLU A 111 18.38 8.75 -2.24
N GLY A 112 19.37 8.16 -2.94
CA GLY A 112 20.50 8.86 -3.52
C GLY A 112 21.42 9.55 -2.51
N ASN A 113 21.15 10.82 -2.20
CA ASN A 113 22.02 11.68 -1.39
C ASN A 113 21.95 11.40 0.13
N GLY A 114 21.13 10.44 0.54
CA GLY A 114 21.03 10.01 1.94
C GLY A 114 20.08 10.83 2.81
N LYS A 115 19.41 11.86 2.28
CA LYS A 115 18.36 12.57 3.00
C LYS A 115 17.07 11.75 3.01
N THR A 116 16.48 11.61 4.19
CA THR A 116 15.16 10.99 4.36
C THR A 116 14.11 11.93 3.80
N GLU A 117 13.59 11.61 2.63
CA GLU A 117 12.65 12.48 1.90
C GLU A 117 11.47 11.70 1.32
N ALA A 118 11.46 10.36 1.41
CA ALA A 118 10.43 9.53 0.81
C ALA A 118 9.86 8.51 1.81
N ILE A 119 8.62 8.09 1.55
CA ILE A 119 7.92 7.04 2.29
C ILE A 119 7.83 5.83 1.36
N LEU A 120 8.38 4.70 1.82
CA LEU A 120 8.19 3.40 1.22
C LEU A 120 7.07 2.69 1.97
N ARG A 121 6.09 2.20 1.24
CA ARG A 121 5.10 1.26 1.75
C ARG A 121 5.08 0.01 0.89
N GLY A 122 4.68 -1.10 1.48
CA GLY A 122 4.54 -2.32 0.72
C GLY A 122 3.77 -3.41 1.41
N ARG A 123 3.30 -4.35 0.58
CA ARG A 123 2.68 -5.60 0.99
C ARG A 123 3.53 -6.75 0.48
N VAL A 124 3.80 -7.72 1.36
CA VAL A 124 4.47 -8.97 1.03
C VAL A 124 3.56 -10.15 1.34
N LYS A 125 3.58 -11.17 0.47
CA LYS A 125 2.99 -12.49 0.73
C LYS A 125 4.06 -13.57 0.71
N VAL A 126 4.01 -14.44 1.71
CA VAL A 126 4.98 -15.49 1.94
C VAL A 126 4.28 -16.83 2.01
N VAL A 127 4.78 -17.80 1.24
CA VAL A 127 4.34 -19.20 1.27
C VAL A 127 5.60 -20.06 1.37
N ASP A 128 5.60 -21.04 2.26
CA ASP A 128 6.76 -21.91 2.51
C ASP A 128 8.07 -21.13 2.77
N GLN A 129 7.97 -20.07 3.57
CA GLN A 129 9.08 -19.13 3.87
C GLN A 129 9.67 -18.43 2.64
N ARG A 130 8.93 -18.39 1.51
CA ARG A 130 9.35 -17.71 0.29
C ARG A 130 8.39 -16.61 -0.12
N ILE A 131 8.94 -15.50 -0.57
CA ILE A 131 8.18 -14.36 -1.11
C ILE A 131 7.55 -14.80 -2.44
N THR A 132 6.22 -14.83 -2.46
CA THR A 132 5.41 -15.12 -3.65
C THR A 132 4.87 -13.85 -4.29
N GLU A 133 4.62 -12.81 -3.49
CA GLU A 133 4.12 -11.53 -3.95
C GLU A 133 4.82 -10.38 -3.21
N LEU A 134 5.21 -9.34 -3.94
CA LEU A 134 5.77 -8.12 -3.38
C LEU A 134 5.23 -6.88 -4.11
N GLU A 135 4.50 -6.05 -3.39
CA GLU A 135 3.86 -4.86 -3.90
C GLU A 135 4.42 -3.64 -3.16
N LEU A 136 5.03 -2.72 -3.90
CA LEU A 136 5.74 -1.57 -3.33
C LEU A 136 5.23 -0.26 -3.92
N PHE A 137 5.22 0.78 -3.09
CA PHE A 137 4.98 2.15 -3.50
C PHE A 137 5.98 3.08 -2.82
N ILE A 138 6.50 4.05 -3.57
CA ILE A 138 7.39 5.09 -3.05
C ILE A 138 6.77 6.46 -3.33
N ASN A 139 6.39 7.16 -2.27
CA ASN A 139 5.93 8.54 -2.31
C ASN A 139 7.09 9.46 -1.94
N ARG A 140 7.43 10.42 -2.81
CA ARG A 140 8.55 11.35 -2.63
C ARG A 140 8.10 12.75 -2.24
N SER A 141 6.84 13.07 -2.52
CA SER A 141 6.24 14.36 -2.26
C SER A 141 4.74 14.29 -2.42
N ARG A 142 4.04 15.33 -1.97
CA ARG A 142 2.60 15.54 -2.23
C ARG A 142 2.20 15.43 -3.71
N GLY A 143 3.12 15.60 -4.66
CA GLY A 143 2.82 15.43 -6.08
C GLY A 143 2.58 13.98 -6.50
N ASP A 144 3.09 13.01 -5.73
CA ASP A 144 2.78 11.58 -5.91
C ASP A 144 1.47 11.19 -5.20
N ASP A 145 0.95 12.07 -4.34
CA ASP A 145 -0.12 11.81 -3.37
C ASP A 145 -1.42 12.55 -3.72
N GLY A 146 -2.48 12.26 -2.96
CA GLY A 146 -3.77 12.92 -3.10
C GLY A 146 -3.80 14.31 -2.46
N TYR A 147 -3.28 14.44 -1.23
CA TYR A 147 -3.42 15.68 -0.46
C TYR A 147 -2.29 15.92 0.58
N ALA A 148 -2.06 15.04 1.56
CA ALA A 148 -1.04 15.20 2.60
C ALA A 148 0.16 14.25 2.46
N PHE A 149 1.33 14.70 2.92
CA PHE A 149 2.59 13.95 2.90
C PHE A 149 3.54 14.46 3.99
N SER A 150 4.13 13.56 4.77
CA SER A 150 5.26 13.89 5.65
C SER A 150 6.08 12.66 6.05
N ALA A 151 7.26 12.51 5.44
CA ALA A 151 8.25 11.53 5.89
C ALA A 151 8.77 11.83 7.32
N THR A 152 8.83 13.11 7.70
CA THR A 152 9.33 13.53 9.02
C THR A 152 8.37 13.19 10.16
N GLU A 153 7.06 13.27 9.93
CA GLU A 153 6.04 13.01 10.96
C GLU A 153 5.63 11.54 11.05
N LEU A 154 5.98 10.73 10.03
CA LEU A 154 5.54 9.34 9.90
C LEU A 154 5.71 8.52 11.18
N SER A 155 6.92 8.46 11.73
CA SER A 155 7.21 7.60 12.89
C SER A 155 6.43 8.02 14.14
N GLU A 156 6.33 9.32 14.43
CA GLU A 156 5.61 9.79 15.62
C GLU A 156 4.10 9.59 15.46
N ASN A 157 3.54 9.89 14.29
CA ASN A 157 2.13 9.68 14.01
C ASN A 157 1.73 8.20 14.14
N TYR A 158 2.63 7.26 13.87
CA TYR A 158 2.29 5.84 13.80
C TYR A 158 2.58 5.08 15.10
N LYS A 159 3.33 5.70 16.01
CA LYS A 159 3.73 5.13 17.29
C LYS A 159 2.54 4.70 18.15
N VAL A 160 1.47 5.51 18.18
CA VAL A 160 0.24 5.20 18.92
C VAL A 160 -0.51 4.03 18.30
N LEU A 161 -0.54 3.96 16.96
CA LEU A 161 -1.18 2.89 16.20
C LEU A 161 -0.49 1.54 16.43
N MET A 162 0.84 1.55 16.56
CA MET A 162 1.64 0.37 16.85
C MET A 162 1.65 -0.04 18.34
N SER A 163 1.04 0.77 19.21
CA SER A 163 0.98 0.53 20.66
C SER A 163 -0.45 0.62 21.23
N PRO A 164 -1.43 -0.09 20.65
CA PRO A 164 -2.81 0.01 21.10
C PRO A 164 -2.97 -0.51 22.54
N PRO A 165 -4.00 -0.05 23.30
CA PRO A 165 -4.19 -0.44 24.69
C PRO A 165 -4.21 -1.97 24.88
N LYS A 166 -3.54 -2.48 25.92
CA LYS A 166 -3.44 -3.93 26.17
C LYS A 166 -4.77 -4.58 26.57
N ASN A 167 -5.66 -3.80 27.17
CA ASN A 167 -6.95 -4.23 27.73
C ASN A 167 -8.14 -3.94 26.80
N ARG A 168 -7.89 -3.54 25.55
CA ARG A 168 -8.95 -3.30 24.57
C ARG A 168 -9.67 -4.58 24.18
N GLU A 169 -10.91 -4.44 23.76
CA GLU A 169 -11.67 -5.49 23.10
C GLU A 169 -11.20 -5.61 21.64
N LYS A 170 -10.65 -6.77 21.30
CA LYS A 170 -10.23 -7.08 19.93
C LYS A 170 -11.43 -7.55 19.12
N ALA A 171 -11.59 -6.99 17.93
CA ALA A 171 -12.56 -7.49 16.96
C ALA A 171 -12.16 -8.86 16.43
N SER A 172 -13.15 -9.61 15.96
CA SER A 172 -12.92 -10.87 15.26
C SER A 172 -12.42 -10.65 13.83
N ARG A 173 -11.69 -11.61 13.24
CA ARG A 173 -11.32 -11.57 11.81
C ARG A 173 -12.51 -11.29 10.89
N THR A 174 -13.62 -12.02 11.07
CA THR A 174 -14.82 -11.86 10.24
C THR A 174 -15.39 -10.44 10.32
N GLU A 175 -15.32 -9.80 11.49
CA GLU A 175 -15.74 -8.41 11.66
C GLU A 175 -14.78 -7.45 10.95
N LEU A 176 -13.47 -7.65 11.10
CA LEU A 176 -12.44 -6.86 10.42
C LEU A 176 -12.56 -6.96 8.88
N GLU A 177 -12.82 -8.15 8.36
CA GLU A 177 -13.06 -8.40 6.93
C GLU A 177 -14.34 -7.70 6.44
N ALA A 178 -15.43 -7.73 7.22
CA ALA A 178 -16.67 -7.04 6.89
C ALA A 178 -16.47 -5.51 6.84
N ILE A 179 -15.72 -4.95 7.79
CA ILE A 179 -15.36 -3.52 7.79
C ILE A 179 -14.52 -3.18 6.55
N GLY A 180 -13.52 -4.00 6.23
CA GLY A 180 -12.68 -3.81 5.04
C GLY A 180 -13.48 -3.83 3.73
N ALA A 181 -14.48 -4.70 3.63
CA ALA A 181 -15.38 -4.75 2.48
C ALA A 181 -16.26 -3.50 2.38
N ALA A 182 -16.88 -3.10 3.49
CA ALA A 182 -17.77 -1.94 3.54
C ALA A 182 -17.03 -0.61 3.28
N ALA A 183 -15.73 -0.51 3.58
CA ALA A 183 -14.93 0.70 3.33
C ALA A 183 -14.97 1.17 1.87
N TRP A 184 -15.09 0.23 0.91
CA TRP A 184 -15.07 0.52 -0.52
C TRP A 184 -16.44 0.41 -1.22
N ASP A 185 -17.48 0.02 -0.49
CA ASP A 185 -18.86 -0.02 -0.97
C ASP A 185 -19.70 1.05 -0.25
N SER A 186 -19.96 2.16 -0.94
CA SER A 186 -20.80 3.25 -0.42
C SER A 186 -22.28 2.89 -0.30
N SER A 187 -22.71 1.77 -0.91
CA SER A 187 -24.07 1.24 -0.78
C SER A 187 -24.23 0.30 0.43
N ASP A 188 -23.12 -0.12 1.04
CA ASP A 188 -23.14 -0.96 2.23
C ASP A 188 -23.72 -0.21 3.43
N SER A 189 -24.60 -0.88 4.16
CA SER A 189 -25.31 -0.35 5.34
C SER A 189 -24.58 -0.56 6.67
N LEU A 190 -23.39 -1.16 6.67
CA LEU A 190 -22.60 -1.42 7.86
C LEU A 190 -22.21 -0.09 8.53
N SER A 191 -22.79 0.12 9.72
CA SER A 191 -22.48 1.24 10.58
C SER A 191 -21.26 0.90 11.44
N VAL A 192 -20.22 1.72 11.34
CA VAL A 192 -19.01 1.61 12.17
C VAL A 192 -18.94 2.83 13.06
N SER A 193 -18.92 2.61 14.38
CA SER A 193 -18.69 3.69 15.35
C SER A 193 -17.30 4.27 15.17
N VAL A 194 -17.13 5.59 15.30
CA VAL A 194 -15.82 6.24 15.26
C VAL A 194 -15.42 6.60 16.69
N GLY A 195 -14.22 6.22 17.10
CA GLY A 195 -13.69 6.52 18.43
C GLY A 195 -13.39 8.02 18.58
N ASP A 196 -13.53 8.54 19.81
CA ASP A 196 -13.36 9.97 20.11
C ASP A 196 -11.97 10.52 19.75
N ASN A 197 -10.96 9.66 19.77
CA ASN A 197 -9.57 10.00 19.44
C ASN A 197 -9.12 9.37 18.11
N CYS A 198 -10.06 9.05 17.21
CA CYS A 198 -9.71 8.38 15.97
C CYS A 198 -8.78 9.23 15.11
N GLN A 199 -7.60 8.69 14.82
CA GLN A 199 -6.55 9.39 14.11
C GLN A 199 -6.71 9.25 12.60
N PHE A 200 -6.75 10.38 11.88
CA PHE A 200 -6.79 10.42 10.42
C PHE A 200 -5.47 10.94 9.84
N THR A 201 -4.80 10.09 9.05
CA THR A 201 -3.54 10.45 8.38
C THR A 201 -3.59 10.15 6.90
N GLU A 202 -2.75 10.85 6.14
CA GLU A 202 -2.44 10.49 4.76
C GLU A 202 -0.94 10.57 4.55
N VAL A 203 -0.37 9.49 4.01
CA VAL A 203 1.06 9.34 3.65
C VAL A 203 1.99 9.98 4.70
N GLY A 204 1.83 9.53 5.95
CA GLY A 204 2.65 9.93 7.10
C GLY A 204 2.29 11.26 7.77
N ALA A 205 1.49 12.12 7.13
CA ALA A 205 1.05 13.39 7.70
C ALA A 205 -0.33 13.28 8.37
N THR A 206 -0.53 14.06 9.44
CA THR A 206 -1.88 14.30 9.96
C THR A 206 -2.61 15.27 9.05
N ILE A 207 -3.86 14.96 8.70
CA ILE A 207 -4.61 15.78 7.74
C ILE A 207 -5.17 17.00 8.47
N ILE A 208 -4.83 18.18 7.96
CA ILE A 208 -5.35 19.47 8.41
C ILE A 208 -5.97 20.16 7.19
N ASP A 209 -7.19 20.67 7.35
CA ASP A 209 -7.84 21.49 6.32
C ASP A 209 -7.74 22.97 6.68
N THR A 210 -6.67 23.60 6.19
CA THR A 210 -6.37 25.02 6.43
C THR A 210 -6.92 25.96 5.34
N GLY A 211 -7.78 25.48 4.44
CA GLY A 211 -8.15 26.24 3.23
C GLY A 211 -8.80 27.61 3.51
N THR A 212 -8.81 28.51 2.51
CA THR A 212 -9.50 29.82 2.54
C THR A 212 -11.02 29.73 2.77
N TYR A 213 -11.58 28.51 2.65
CA TYR A 213 -12.96 28.14 3.01
C TYR A 213 -13.01 26.98 4.03
N GLY A 214 -11.85 26.57 4.53
CA GLY A 214 -11.76 25.82 5.78
C GLY A 214 -12.10 26.75 6.95
N ASN A 215 -12.16 26.20 8.16
CA ASN A 215 -12.48 26.95 9.37
C ASN A 215 -11.28 27.73 9.95
N ASP A 216 -10.25 28.01 9.15
CA ASP A 216 -8.93 28.50 9.57
C ASP A 216 -8.29 27.68 10.72
N SER A 217 -8.75 26.45 10.92
CA SER A 217 -8.29 25.61 12.02
C SER A 217 -6.99 24.94 11.66
N THR A 218 -6.07 24.94 12.62
CA THR A 218 -4.90 24.07 12.62
C THR A 218 -5.19 22.73 13.29
N ALA A 219 -6.45 22.47 13.69
CA ALA A 219 -6.84 21.22 14.29
C ALA A 219 -6.87 20.11 13.23
N PRO A 220 -6.26 18.95 13.51
CA PRO A 220 -6.42 17.74 12.72
C PRO A 220 -7.87 17.39 12.43
N LEU A 221 -8.14 16.93 11.21
CA LEU A 221 -9.36 16.20 10.92
C LEU A 221 -9.34 14.87 11.67
N THR A 222 -10.51 14.45 12.14
CA THR A 222 -10.70 13.12 12.74
C THR A 222 -11.16 12.14 11.67
N CYS A 223 -11.14 10.85 11.97
CA CYS A 223 -11.74 9.86 11.09
C CYS A 223 -13.23 10.14 10.84
N SER A 224 -13.75 9.60 9.75
CA SER A 224 -15.19 9.56 9.49
C SER A 224 -15.56 8.23 8.86
N TRP A 225 -16.78 7.76 9.14
CA TRP A 225 -17.40 6.62 8.46
C TRP A 225 -18.63 7.10 7.69
N SER A 226 -18.39 7.97 6.70
CA SER A 226 -19.43 8.60 5.90
C SER A 226 -19.89 7.69 4.76
N SER A 227 -21.17 7.81 4.36
CA SER A 227 -21.68 7.23 3.11
C SER A 227 -21.13 7.94 1.87
N THR A 228 -20.65 9.18 2.01
CA THR A 228 -19.95 9.91 0.95
C THR A 228 -18.47 9.55 1.00
N ARG A 229 -18.08 8.50 0.27
CA ARG A 229 -16.71 8.00 0.19
C ARG A 229 -16.38 7.46 -1.22
N PRO A 230 -15.10 7.31 -1.57
CA PRO A 230 -14.71 6.66 -2.82
C PRO A 230 -15.32 5.25 -2.90
N THR A 231 -15.73 4.82 -4.09
CA THR A 231 -16.32 3.48 -4.28
C THR A 231 -15.52 2.70 -5.31
N ASP A 232 -15.11 1.49 -4.92
CA ASP A 232 -14.48 0.51 -5.81
C ASP A 232 -14.97 -0.89 -5.42
N LEU A 233 -15.93 -1.40 -6.18
CA LEU A 233 -16.51 -2.73 -5.93
C LEU A 233 -15.54 -3.87 -6.26
N ASN A 234 -14.40 -3.58 -6.89
CA ASN A 234 -13.33 -4.54 -7.15
C ASN A 234 -12.13 -4.36 -6.21
N ALA A 235 -12.27 -3.52 -5.17
CA ALA A 235 -11.22 -3.32 -4.19
C ALA A 235 -10.78 -4.65 -3.55
N ARG A 236 -9.49 -4.74 -3.25
CA ARG A 236 -8.92 -5.86 -2.49
C ARG A 236 -9.06 -5.54 -1.01
N THR A 237 -10.11 -6.07 -0.39
CA THR A 237 -10.64 -5.60 0.91
C THR A 237 -10.08 -6.33 2.14
N SER A 238 -9.17 -7.29 1.96
CA SER A 238 -8.59 -8.07 3.07
C SER A 238 -7.16 -8.49 2.75
N LEU A 239 -6.32 -7.55 2.29
CA LEU A 239 -4.93 -7.84 1.92
C LEU A 239 -4.07 -8.25 3.12
N VAL A 240 -4.33 -7.66 4.29
CA VAL A 240 -3.75 -8.01 5.59
C VAL A 240 -4.81 -7.74 6.66
N ILE A 241 -5.14 -8.75 7.46
CA ILE A 241 -5.94 -8.62 8.67
C ILE A 241 -5.06 -8.95 9.87
N ASP A 242 -4.72 -7.94 10.66
CA ASP A 242 -3.91 -8.10 11.86
C ASP A 242 -4.81 -8.07 13.11
N GLU A 243 -5.30 -9.23 13.51
CA GLU A 243 -6.16 -9.39 14.71
C GLU A 243 -5.43 -9.01 16.01
N GLU A 244 -4.09 -9.03 16.01
CA GLU A 244 -3.33 -8.67 17.20
C GLU A 244 -3.35 -7.18 17.45
N LEU A 245 -3.29 -6.35 16.40
CA LEU A 245 -3.27 -4.89 16.45
C LEU A 245 -4.60 -4.24 16.04
N GLY A 246 -5.51 -4.99 15.45
CA GLY A 246 -6.79 -4.53 14.92
C GLY A 246 -6.67 -3.87 13.54
N PHE A 247 -5.59 -4.13 12.78
CA PHE A 247 -5.42 -3.50 11.46
C PHE A 247 -6.18 -4.24 10.37
N ILE A 248 -6.73 -3.45 9.44
CA ILE A 248 -7.34 -3.88 8.20
C ILE A 248 -6.60 -3.14 7.08
N VAL A 249 -5.95 -3.87 6.19
CA VAL A 249 -5.29 -3.28 5.01
C VAL A 249 -6.10 -3.64 3.78
N THR A 250 -6.58 -2.61 3.10
CA THR A 250 -7.33 -2.73 1.85
C THR A 250 -6.63 -1.96 0.74
N ASN A 251 -7.00 -2.23 -0.50
CA ASN A 251 -6.53 -1.46 -1.64
C ASN A 251 -7.66 -1.27 -2.65
N GLY A 252 -7.94 -0.01 -3.00
CA GLY A 252 -8.90 0.35 -4.04
C GLY A 252 -8.25 1.23 -5.12
N VAL A 253 -8.82 1.18 -6.31
CA VAL A 253 -8.40 1.96 -7.48
C VAL A 253 -9.59 2.76 -7.99
N VAL A 254 -9.50 4.08 -7.91
CA VAL A 254 -10.60 4.98 -8.30
C VAL A 254 -10.16 5.97 -9.37
N GLN A 255 -11.06 6.23 -10.33
CA GLN A 255 -10.90 7.32 -11.28
C GLN A 255 -11.31 8.64 -10.64
N GLY A 256 -10.71 9.73 -11.07
CA GLY A 256 -11.01 11.06 -10.58
C GLY A 256 -10.20 12.13 -11.28
N LYS A 257 -10.19 13.32 -10.69
CA LYS A 257 -9.48 14.48 -11.22
C LYS A 257 -8.58 15.11 -10.19
N VAL A 258 -7.41 15.53 -10.65
CA VAL A 258 -6.54 16.43 -9.91
C VAL A 258 -7.02 17.85 -10.16
N TYR A 259 -7.34 18.55 -9.08
CA TYR A 259 -7.71 19.95 -9.07
C TYR A 259 -6.61 20.81 -8.45
N PRO A 260 -6.43 22.06 -8.89
CA PRO A 260 -5.68 23.03 -8.09
C PRO A 260 -6.35 23.18 -6.73
N TYR A 261 -5.54 23.29 -5.69
CA TYR A 261 -5.95 23.58 -4.31
C TYR A 261 -5.16 24.79 -3.80
N TYR A 262 -5.48 25.27 -2.60
CA TYR A 262 -4.93 26.52 -2.05
C TYR A 262 -3.40 26.64 -2.19
N GLY A 263 -2.91 27.78 -2.70
CA GLY A 263 -1.48 28.06 -2.84
C GLY A 263 -0.80 27.21 -3.91
N ASN A 264 0.17 26.38 -3.49
CA ASN A 264 0.95 25.47 -4.35
C ASN A 264 0.52 24.00 -4.19
N ILE A 265 -0.70 23.75 -3.70
CA ILE A 265 -1.22 22.42 -3.40
C ILE A 265 -2.20 22.00 -4.50
N SER A 266 -2.28 20.72 -4.80
CA SER A 266 -3.35 20.12 -5.60
C SER A 266 -4.09 19.09 -4.76
N THR A 267 -5.33 18.77 -5.16
CA THR A 267 -6.12 17.72 -4.52
C THR A 267 -6.68 16.77 -5.57
N PHE A 268 -6.65 15.47 -5.29
CA PHE A 268 -7.34 14.47 -6.09
C PHE A 268 -8.74 14.22 -5.55
N ILE A 269 -9.75 14.33 -6.42
CA ILE A 269 -11.16 14.09 -6.07
C ILE A 269 -11.71 12.96 -6.96
N PRO A 270 -12.10 11.81 -6.39
CA PRO A 270 -12.71 10.71 -7.12
C PRO A 270 -13.99 11.11 -7.87
N ASP A 271 -14.26 10.46 -9.00
CA ASP A 271 -15.46 10.71 -9.81
C ASP A 271 -16.77 10.37 -9.10
N SER A 272 -16.72 9.44 -8.14
CA SER A 272 -17.87 9.11 -7.30
C SER A 272 -18.27 10.24 -6.33
N MET A 273 -17.40 11.24 -6.13
CA MET A 273 -17.61 12.37 -5.22
C MET A 273 -18.03 13.63 -5.99
N THR A 274 -19.12 13.53 -6.76
CA THR A 274 -19.58 14.58 -7.69
C THR A 274 -19.78 15.95 -7.04
N SER A 275 -20.42 16.01 -5.87
CA SER A 275 -20.63 17.28 -5.16
C SER A 275 -19.32 17.95 -4.73
N ALA A 276 -18.28 17.17 -4.43
CA ALA A 276 -16.96 17.72 -4.10
C ALA A 276 -16.28 18.28 -5.36
N GLN A 277 -16.37 17.59 -6.51
CA GLN A 277 -15.88 18.12 -7.78
C GLN A 277 -16.63 19.41 -8.17
N GLU A 278 -17.95 19.46 -8.06
CA GLU A 278 -18.75 20.65 -8.36
C GLU A 278 -18.36 21.85 -7.49
N ALA A 279 -18.16 21.64 -6.19
CA ALA A 279 -17.68 22.68 -5.29
C ALA A 279 -16.28 23.19 -5.71
N GLN A 280 -15.40 22.28 -6.12
CA GLN A 280 -14.05 22.62 -6.58
C GLN A 280 -14.05 23.39 -7.90
N GLU A 281 -14.95 23.07 -8.83
CA GLU A 281 -15.12 23.82 -10.09
C GLU A 281 -15.59 25.27 -9.83
N VAL A 282 -16.52 25.46 -8.88
CA VAL A 282 -16.97 26.80 -8.46
C VAL A 282 -15.81 27.60 -7.88
N TRP A 283 -15.04 26.99 -6.97
CA TRP A 283 -13.84 27.62 -6.41
C TRP A 283 -12.81 27.97 -7.49
N PHE A 284 -12.54 27.03 -8.41
CA PHE A 284 -11.59 27.23 -9.50
C PHE A 284 -11.99 28.41 -10.38
N ALA A 285 -13.27 28.51 -10.77
CA ALA A 285 -13.80 29.62 -11.55
C ALA A 285 -13.65 30.96 -10.81
N GLN A 286 -13.95 30.99 -9.51
CA GLN A 286 -13.80 32.18 -8.68
C GLN A 286 -12.35 32.63 -8.61
N VAL A 287 -11.42 31.73 -8.30
CA VAL A 287 -10.00 32.07 -8.16
C VAL A 287 -9.39 32.47 -9.50
N LYS A 288 -9.76 31.79 -10.59
CA LYS A 288 -9.36 32.16 -11.95
C LYS A 288 -9.80 33.59 -12.31
N SER A 289 -10.98 34.02 -11.88
CA SER A 289 -11.50 35.37 -12.15
C SER A 289 -10.70 36.49 -11.46
N GLN A 290 -9.98 36.18 -10.37
CA GLN A 290 -9.16 37.14 -9.64
C GLN A 290 -7.85 37.47 -10.37
N GLY A 291 -7.38 36.57 -11.26
CA GLY A 291 -6.21 36.81 -12.13
C GLY A 291 -4.85 36.89 -11.43
N ASN A 292 -4.77 36.66 -10.12
CA ASN A 292 -3.57 36.90 -9.32
C ASN A 292 -2.81 35.62 -8.92
N VAL A 293 -3.27 34.44 -9.34
CA VAL A 293 -2.65 33.15 -9.02
C VAL A 293 -2.50 32.28 -10.27
N THR A 294 -1.45 31.46 -10.29
CA THR A 294 -1.27 30.42 -11.32
C THR A 294 -2.02 29.18 -10.89
N LEU A 295 -2.87 28.64 -11.77
CA LEU A 295 -3.65 27.44 -11.50
C LEU A 295 -3.28 26.35 -12.49
N VAL A 296 -3.10 25.12 -12.01
CA VAL A 296 -3.07 23.94 -12.87
C VAL A 296 -4.47 23.72 -13.44
N SER A 297 -4.55 23.31 -14.71
CA SER A 297 -5.84 22.87 -15.26
C SER A 297 -6.22 21.55 -14.62
N SER A 298 -7.52 21.34 -14.37
CA SER A 298 -7.96 20.03 -13.90
C SER A 298 -7.65 18.95 -14.94
N THR A 299 -7.15 17.81 -14.47
CA THR A 299 -6.77 16.67 -15.33
C THR A 299 -7.23 15.37 -14.72
N GLU A 300 -7.72 14.46 -15.57
CA GLU A 300 -8.06 13.10 -15.19
C GLU A 300 -6.83 12.36 -14.65
N ALA A 301 -7.05 11.57 -13.59
CA ALA A 301 -6.04 10.74 -12.96
C ALA A 301 -6.68 9.48 -12.38
N THR A 302 -5.85 8.49 -12.07
CA THR A 302 -6.26 7.34 -11.27
C THR A 302 -5.55 7.38 -9.93
N GLY A 303 -6.33 7.32 -8.84
CA GLY A 303 -5.81 7.17 -7.48
C GLY A 303 -5.87 5.70 -7.05
N GLU A 304 -4.71 5.12 -6.75
CA GLU A 304 -4.64 3.83 -6.06
C GLU A 304 -4.34 4.08 -4.57
N ASN A 305 -5.20 3.60 -3.69
CA ASN A 305 -5.13 3.89 -2.27
C ASN A 305 -5.02 2.59 -1.47
N PHE A 306 -3.94 2.45 -0.70
CA PHE A 306 -3.95 1.53 0.43
C PHE A 306 -4.66 2.20 1.60
N GLU A 307 -5.90 1.79 1.86
CA GLU A 307 -6.63 2.26 3.03
C GLU A 307 -6.36 1.32 4.21
N VAL A 308 -5.72 1.87 5.25
CA VAL A 308 -5.34 1.14 6.45
C VAL A 308 -6.19 1.63 7.61
N LEU A 309 -7.04 0.75 8.10
CA LEU A 309 -7.94 1.02 9.22
C LEU A 309 -7.41 0.33 10.47
N GLN A 310 -7.64 0.92 11.64
CA GLN A 310 -7.45 0.25 12.92
C GLN A 310 -8.78 0.21 13.69
N PHE A 311 -9.22 -0.98 14.10
CA PHE A 311 -10.50 -1.17 14.76
C PHE A 311 -10.34 -2.04 16.02
N TYR A 312 -10.86 -1.53 17.14
CA TYR A 312 -10.96 -2.20 18.43
C TYR A 312 -11.91 -1.41 19.34
N ASP A 313 -12.32 -2.00 20.47
CA ASP A 313 -13.33 -1.43 21.36
C ASP A 313 -14.64 -1.07 20.62
N ASN A 314 -15.00 -1.90 19.62
CA ASN A 314 -16.16 -1.74 18.74
C ASN A 314 -16.23 -0.37 18.03
N ALA A 315 -15.07 0.26 17.80
CA ALA A 315 -14.96 1.53 17.13
C ALA A 315 -13.72 1.62 16.23
N LEU A 316 -13.79 2.45 15.19
CA LEU A 316 -12.68 2.86 14.36
C LEU A 316 -11.76 3.77 15.16
N GLN A 317 -10.48 3.45 15.19
CA GLN A 317 -9.44 4.09 16.00
C GLN A 317 -8.40 4.79 15.14
N ALA A 318 -8.23 4.33 13.90
CA ALA A 318 -7.46 5.05 12.91
C ALA A 318 -7.96 4.79 11.50
N LEU A 319 -7.79 5.81 10.67
CA LEU A 319 -8.01 5.77 9.23
C LEU A 319 -6.77 6.35 8.56
N GLN A 320 -6.18 5.63 7.63
CA GLN A 320 -4.96 6.06 6.96
C GLN A 320 -5.14 5.90 5.46
N PHE A 321 -4.89 6.97 4.73
CA PHE A 321 -4.86 6.95 3.27
C PHE A 321 -3.42 6.93 2.78
N HIS A 322 -3.16 6.00 1.87
CA HIS A 322 -1.89 5.86 1.20
C HIS A 322 -2.17 5.89 -0.29
N VAL A 323 -2.47 7.09 -0.78
CA VAL A 323 -2.76 7.33 -2.18
C VAL A 323 -1.45 7.30 -2.99
N PHE A 324 -1.54 6.86 -4.23
CA PHE A 324 -0.55 7.09 -5.26
C PHE A 324 -1.29 7.45 -6.54
N LEU A 325 -0.97 8.62 -7.09
CA LEU A 325 -1.59 9.10 -8.32
C LEU A 325 -0.86 8.56 -9.55
N SER A 326 -1.66 8.19 -10.55
CA SER A 326 -1.16 7.68 -11.82
C SER A 326 -1.98 8.23 -12.98
N GLY A 327 -1.56 7.90 -14.20
CA GLY A 327 -2.26 8.36 -15.40
C GLY A 327 -3.72 7.89 -15.43
N PRO A 328 -4.60 8.59 -16.14
CA PRO A 328 -6.01 8.23 -16.20
C PRO A 328 -6.23 6.85 -16.82
N ASN A 329 -7.26 6.15 -16.33
CA ASN A 329 -7.62 4.79 -16.73
C ASN A 329 -6.53 3.74 -16.43
N MET A 330 -5.57 4.03 -15.54
CA MET A 330 -4.66 2.99 -15.06
C MET A 330 -5.42 2.01 -14.17
N THR A 331 -4.96 0.77 -14.16
CA THR A 331 -5.45 -0.30 -13.28
C THR A 331 -4.28 -0.89 -12.51
N SER A 332 -4.57 -1.49 -11.36
CA SER A 332 -3.54 -2.21 -10.62
C SER A 332 -3.22 -3.53 -11.33
N SER A 333 -1.94 -3.90 -11.41
CA SER A 333 -1.54 -5.19 -11.99
C SER A 333 -2.01 -6.39 -11.14
N TRP A 334 -2.65 -6.14 -10.00
CA TRP A 334 -3.13 -7.12 -9.03
C TRP A 334 -4.60 -7.52 -9.20
N VAL A 335 -5.36 -6.78 -10.02
CA VAL A 335 -6.76 -7.06 -10.40
C VAL A 335 -6.90 -7.29 -11.90
#